data_AF-A0A9X7JR10-F1
#
_entry.id   AF-A0A9X7JR10-F1
#
_cell.length_a   1.000
_cell.length_b   1.000
_cell.length_c   1.000
_cell.angle_alpha   90.00
_cell.angle_beta   90.00
_cell.angle_gamma   90.00
#
_symmetry.space_group_name_H-M   'P 1'
#
loop_
_entity.id
_entity.type
_entity.pdbx_description
1 polymer ?
#
loop_
_entity_poly.entity_id
_entity_poly.type
_entity_poly.pdbx_seq_one_letter_code
_entity_poly.pdbx_strand_id
1 'polypeptide(L)'
;MSCLLGPASGTLTFHWGGDKGEGKASPRHGDHGDHGGTTSTASIRSLAAVRPNGNIVTVSTGTITDGAFKGAAVVTEVTLLASRQAACLTPQGLTSASGPTTVTITRA
;
A
#
# COMPACT_ATOMS: atom_id res chain seq x y z
N MET A 1 -6.89 25.51 -7.78
CA MET A 1 -6.78 24.16 -8.33
C MET A 1 -6.54 23.24 -7.14
N SER A 2 -7.54 22.42 -6.80
CA SER A 2 -7.44 21.45 -5.69
C SER A 2 -6.52 20.31 -6.14
N CYS A 3 -5.89 19.59 -5.20
CA CYS A 3 -5.31 18.27 -5.45
C CYS A 3 -6.45 17.29 -5.82
N LEU A 4 -7.09 17.51 -6.97
CA LEU A 4 -8.10 16.62 -7.54
C LEU A 4 -7.37 15.36 -7.96
N LEU A 5 -7.31 14.44 -7.02
CA LEU A 5 -6.85 13.09 -7.24
C LEU A 5 -7.90 12.41 -8.10
N GLY A 6 -7.64 12.40 -9.40
CA GLY A 6 -8.40 11.60 -10.35
C GLY A 6 -8.24 10.10 -10.05
N PRO A 7 -9.08 9.26 -10.66
CA PRO A 7 -8.92 7.83 -10.56
C PRO A 7 -7.53 7.42 -11.08
N ALA A 8 -6.79 6.68 -10.28
CA ALA A 8 -5.52 6.08 -10.68
C ALA A 8 -5.68 4.57 -10.76
N SER A 9 -4.98 3.93 -11.68
CA SER A 9 -4.89 2.47 -11.75
C SER A 9 -3.44 2.07 -11.75
N GLY A 10 -3.13 0.95 -11.11
CA GLY A 10 -1.75 0.48 -11.04
C GLY A 10 -1.62 -0.86 -10.36
N THR A 11 -0.39 -1.16 -9.99
CA THR A 11 -0.01 -2.40 -9.35
C THR A 11 0.59 -2.09 -7.98
N LEU A 12 0.14 -2.80 -6.94
CA LEU A 12 0.78 -2.80 -5.63
C LEU A 12 1.45 -4.14 -5.40
N THR A 13 2.71 -4.13 -4.98
CA THR A 13 3.43 -5.33 -4.54
C THR A 13 3.63 -5.24 -3.03
N PHE A 14 3.03 -6.19 -2.32
CA PHE A 14 3.20 -6.37 -0.89
C PHE A 14 4.34 -7.34 -0.63
N HIS A 15 5.21 -7.00 0.31
CA HIS A 15 6.27 -7.87 0.80
C HIS A 15 5.94 -8.24 2.25
N TRP A 16 5.80 -9.54 2.50
CA TRP A 16 5.51 -10.14 3.79
C TRP A 16 6.84 -10.61 4.40
N GLY A 17 7.22 -10.00 5.52
CA GLY A 17 8.29 -10.49 6.37
C GLY A 17 7.71 -11.30 7.52
N GLY A 18 8.27 -12.47 7.81
CA GLY A 18 8.06 -13.10 9.11
C GLY A 18 8.87 -12.33 10.14
N ASP A 19 8.21 -11.79 11.17
CA ASP A 19 8.90 -11.30 12.37
C ASP A 19 9.79 -12.43 12.88
N LYS A 20 11.11 -12.29 12.70
CA LYS A 20 12.04 -13.12 13.44
C LYS A 20 12.05 -12.55 14.86
N GLY A 21 11.16 -13.08 15.69
CA GLY A 21 11.29 -12.98 17.14
C GLY A 21 12.72 -13.34 17.53
N GLU A 22 13.29 -12.54 18.42
CA GLU A 22 14.62 -12.75 18.98
C GLU A 22 14.75 -14.17 19.55
N GLY A 23 15.42 -15.05 18.81
CA GLY A 23 15.62 -16.44 19.19
C GLY A 23 16.89 -16.98 18.56
N LYS A 24 18.00 -16.84 19.31
CA LYS A 24 19.33 -17.47 19.18
C LYS A 24 19.59 -18.25 17.88
N ALA A 25 20.51 -17.72 17.08
CA ALA A 25 21.07 -18.36 15.88
C ALA A 25 21.56 -19.79 16.15
N SER A 26 21.15 -20.73 15.29
CA SER A 26 21.82 -22.01 15.08
C SER A 26 22.07 -22.16 13.57
N PRO A 27 23.33 -22.28 13.11
CA PRO A 27 23.62 -22.35 11.69
C PRO A 27 23.48 -23.79 11.21
N ARG A 28 22.47 -24.07 10.39
CA ARG A 28 22.44 -25.27 9.53
C ARG A 28 22.28 -24.84 8.09
N HIS A 29 23.43 -24.69 7.46
CA HIS A 29 23.80 -25.27 6.17
C HIS A 29 22.66 -25.51 5.16
N GLY A 30 22.65 -24.65 4.13
CA GLY A 30 22.19 -24.98 2.78
C GLY A 30 20.69 -25.14 2.58
N ASP A 31 20.02 -24.08 2.14
CA ASP A 31 18.98 -24.21 1.12
C ASP A 31 18.88 -22.90 0.32
N HIS A 32 19.16 -22.97 -0.98
CA HIS A 32 18.82 -21.93 -1.95
C HIS A 32 17.32 -22.08 -2.26
N GLY A 33 16.48 -21.77 -1.27
CA GLY A 33 15.04 -21.83 -1.36
C GLY A 33 14.45 -20.46 -1.66
N ASP A 34 14.18 -20.19 -2.93
CA ASP A 34 13.31 -19.09 -3.35
C ASP A 34 11.91 -19.30 -2.74
N HIS A 35 11.65 -18.67 -1.59
CA HIS A 35 10.34 -18.72 -0.94
C HIS A 35 9.34 -17.84 -1.71
N GLY A 36 8.74 -18.40 -2.76
CA GLY A 36 7.63 -17.84 -3.55
C GLY A 36 6.32 -17.59 -2.79
N GLY A 37 6.37 -17.32 -1.49
CA GLY A 37 5.23 -17.00 -0.61
C GLY A 37 5.39 -15.70 0.19
N THR A 38 6.47 -14.94 -0.03
CA THR A 38 6.75 -13.70 0.70
C THR A 38 6.20 -12.46 0.03
N THR A 39 5.56 -12.57 -1.14
CA THR A 39 5.01 -11.42 -1.85
C THR A 39 3.58 -11.64 -2.31
N SER A 40 2.87 -10.54 -2.56
CA SER A 40 1.59 -10.57 -3.25
C SER A 40 1.45 -9.34 -4.13
N THR A 41 0.99 -9.54 -5.35
CA THR A 41 0.84 -8.47 -6.34
C THR A 41 -0.64 -8.24 -6.58
N ALA A 42 -1.11 -7.00 -6.43
CA ALA A 42 -2.49 -6.61 -6.68
C ALA A 42 -2.60 -5.69 -7.89
N SER A 43 -3.58 -5.95 -8.75
CA SER A 43 -4.09 -4.93 -9.68
C SER A 43 -5.14 -4.10 -8.98
N ILE A 44 -4.96 -2.78 -8.93
CA ILE A 44 -5.81 -1.87 -8.16
C ILE A 44 -6.35 -0.71 -8.99
N ARG A 45 -7.48 -0.19 -8.54
CA ARG A 45 -8.00 1.14 -8.88
C ARG A 45 -8.14 1.96 -7.62
N SER A 46 -7.62 3.18 -7.65
CA SER A 46 -7.58 4.12 -6.54
C SER A 46 -8.52 5.29 -6.81
N LEU A 47 -9.25 5.67 -5.78
CA LEU A 47 -9.99 6.93 -5.69
C LEU A 47 -9.41 7.70 -4.51
N ALA A 48 -9.26 9.02 -4.65
CA ALA A 48 -8.91 9.82 -3.51
C ALA A 48 -9.87 10.97 -3.26
N ALA A 49 -10.06 11.28 -1.98
CA ALA A 49 -10.95 12.30 -1.49
C ALA A 49 -10.22 13.23 -0.53
N VAL A 50 -10.45 14.53 -0.68
CA VAL A 50 -9.99 15.55 0.27
C VAL A 50 -11.03 15.64 1.38
N ARG A 51 -10.61 15.46 2.63
CA ARG A 51 -11.46 15.65 3.82
C ARG A 51 -11.56 17.14 4.18
N PRO A 52 -12.59 17.58 4.93
CA PRO A 52 -12.73 18.99 5.33
C PRO A 52 -11.58 19.55 6.18
N ASN A 53 -10.89 18.68 6.93
CA ASN A 53 -9.65 19.03 7.64
C ASN A 53 -8.41 19.04 6.72
N GLY A 54 -8.63 18.75 5.43
CA GLY A 54 -7.70 18.73 4.33
C GLY A 54 -6.68 17.58 4.32
N ASN A 55 -6.92 16.55 5.13
CA ASN A 55 -6.30 15.26 4.92
C ASN A 55 -6.77 14.67 3.58
N ILE A 56 -5.89 13.98 2.89
CA ILE A 56 -6.24 13.23 1.68
C ILE A 56 -6.40 11.78 2.09
N VAL A 57 -7.50 11.15 1.69
CA VAL A 57 -7.68 9.70 1.84
C VAL A 57 -7.77 9.06 0.47
N THR A 58 -6.86 8.13 0.21
CA THR A 58 -6.83 7.32 -1.00
C THR A 58 -7.31 5.92 -0.66
N VAL A 59 -8.41 5.49 -1.28
CA VAL A 59 -8.91 4.12 -1.19
C VAL A 59 -8.58 3.41 -2.50
N SER A 60 -7.83 2.32 -2.42
CA SER A 60 -7.48 1.46 -3.54
C SER A 60 -8.17 0.12 -3.38
N THR A 61 -8.88 -0.32 -4.42
CA THR A 61 -9.59 -1.60 -4.43
C THR A 61 -9.12 -2.44 -5.60
N GLY A 62 -9.09 -3.75 -5.43
CA GLY A 62 -8.63 -4.64 -6.48
C GLY A 62 -8.57 -6.10 -6.07
N THR A 63 -7.82 -6.86 -6.85
CA THR A 63 -7.62 -8.30 -6.65
C THR A 63 -6.14 -8.63 -6.68
N ILE A 64 -5.72 -9.54 -5.80
CA ILE A 64 -4.38 -10.09 -5.80
C ILE A 64 -4.24 -11.01 -7.03
N THR A 65 -3.41 -10.64 -7.97
CA THR A 65 -3.18 -11.36 -9.23
C THR A 65 -2.07 -12.40 -9.11
N ASP A 66 -1.17 -12.26 -8.14
CA ASP A 66 -0.04 -13.17 -7.94
C ASP A 66 0.43 -13.26 -6.48
N GLY A 67 1.10 -14.36 -6.13
CA GLY A 67 1.68 -14.60 -4.81
C GLY A 67 0.73 -15.21 -3.76
N ALA A 68 1.08 -15.04 -2.47
CA ALA A 68 0.49 -15.78 -1.34
C ALA A 68 -1.03 -15.63 -1.15
N PHE A 69 -1.61 -14.53 -1.63
CA PHE A 69 -3.04 -14.24 -1.52
C PHE A 69 -3.74 -14.20 -2.87
N LYS A 70 -3.18 -14.82 -3.92
CA LYS A 70 -3.77 -14.84 -5.27
C LYS A 70 -5.26 -15.18 -5.25
N GLY A 71 -6.04 -14.38 -5.96
CA GLY A 71 -7.51 -14.48 -6.03
C GLY A 71 -8.27 -13.73 -4.93
N ALA A 72 -7.60 -13.28 -3.87
CA ALA A 72 -8.24 -12.52 -2.81
C ALA A 72 -8.57 -11.09 -3.25
N ALA A 73 -9.64 -10.54 -2.70
CA ALA A 73 -9.94 -9.11 -2.81
C ALA A 73 -9.00 -8.33 -1.87
N VAL A 74 -8.54 -7.16 -2.33
CA VAL A 74 -7.73 -6.24 -1.52
C VAL A 74 -8.36 -4.86 -1.48
N VAL A 75 -8.37 -4.28 -0.29
CA VAL A 75 -8.71 -2.88 -0.04
C VAL A 75 -7.54 -2.24 0.72
N THR A 76 -7.00 -1.16 0.18
CA THR A 76 -5.95 -0.36 0.82
C THR A 76 -6.48 1.05 1.03
N GLU A 77 -6.61 1.47 2.28
CA GLU A 77 -6.91 2.85 2.64
C GLU A 77 -5.65 3.53 3.14
N VAL A 78 -5.23 4.60 2.47
CA VAL A 78 -4.09 5.44 2.85
C VAL A 78 -4.62 6.80 3.25
N THR A 79 -4.41 7.20 4.50
CA THR A 79 -4.63 8.58 4.92
C THR A 79 -3.31 9.33 4.82
N LEU A 80 -3.22 10.25 3.88
CA LEU A 80 -2.10 11.15 3.70
C LEU A 80 -2.33 12.39 4.56
N LEU A 81 -1.56 12.48 5.65
CA LEU A 81 -1.52 13.65 6.53
C LEU A 81 -0.64 14.70 5.86
N ALA A 82 -1.24 15.55 5.03
CA ALA A 82 -0.53 16.67 4.44
C ALA A 82 -0.39 17.79 5.49
N SER A 83 0.81 17.95 6.04
CA SER A 83 1.13 19.08 6.94
C SER A 83 1.19 20.43 6.21
N ARG A 84 1.29 20.42 4.87
CA ARG A 84 1.41 21.61 4.01
C ARG A 84 0.43 21.58 2.84
N GLN A 85 -0.86 21.43 3.12
CA GLN A 85 -1.91 21.33 2.10
C GLN A 85 -1.93 22.51 1.12
N ALA A 86 -1.51 23.70 1.53
CA ALA A 86 -1.38 24.86 0.65
C ALA A 86 -0.42 24.63 -0.53
N ALA A 87 0.52 23.67 -0.42
CA ALA A 87 1.39 23.29 -1.54
C ALA A 87 0.62 22.64 -2.71
N CYS A 88 -0.60 22.13 -2.50
CA CYS A 88 -1.49 21.71 -3.59
C CYS A 88 -1.90 22.87 -4.53
N LEU A 89 -1.77 24.13 -4.06
CA LEU A 89 -2.11 25.32 -4.85
C LEU A 89 -0.92 25.87 -5.64
N THR A 90 0.28 25.33 -5.45
CA THR A 90 1.47 25.73 -6.19
C THR A 90 1.68 24.81 -7.39
N PRO A 91 2.35 25.27 -8.46
CA PRO A 91 2.70 24.42 -9.60
C PRO A 91 3.50 23.17 -9.20
N GLN A 92 4.30 23.26 -8.13
CA GLN A 92 5.13 22.18 -7.62
C GLN A 92 4.31 21.06 -6.94
N GLY A 93 3.11 21.37 -6.47
CA GLY A 93 2.25 20.42 -5.78
C GLY A 93 2.85 19.90 -4.47
N LEU A 94 2.25 18.82 -3.96
CA LEU A 94 2.78 18.13 -2.79
C LEU A 94 3.87 17.14 -3.23
N THR A 95 5.10 17.31 -2.77
CA THR A 95 6.24 16.44 -3.15
C THR A 95 6.36 15.20 -2.28
N SER A 96 5.81 15.23 -1.06
CA SER A 96 5.73 14.08 -0.18
C SER A 96 4.53 14.17 0.76
N ALA A 97 3.97 13.01 1.08
CA ALA A 97 2.98 12.83 2.14
C ALA A 97 3.25 11.50 2.84
N SER A 98 2.88 11.43 4.10
CA SER A 98 2.89 10.20 4.86
C SER A 98 1.66 10.14 5.74
N GLY A 99 1.30 8.93 6.15
CA GLY A 99 0.28 8.72 7.15
C GLY A 99 -0.15 7.26 7.22
N PRO A 100 -1.14 6.95 8.06
CA PRO A 100 -1.51 5.58 8.33
C PRO A 100 -2.08 4.91 7.08
N THR A 101 -1.72 3.64 6.90
CA THR A 101 -2.25 2.78 5.84
C THR A 101 -2.86 1.54 6.45
N THR A 102 -4.09 1.23 6.06
CA THR A 102 -4.78 -0.01 6.43
C THR A 102 -4.94 -0.86 5.18
N VAL A 103 -4.46 -2.10 5.24
CA VAL A 103 -4.61 -3.09 4.17
C VAL A 103 -5.52 -4.19 4.66
N THR A 104 -6.57 -4.48 3.91
CA THR A 104 -7.52 -5.57 4.19
C THR A 104 -7.54 -6.52 3.00
N ILE A 105 -7.20 -7.77 3.26
CA ILE A 105 -7.24 -8.85 2.25
C ILE A 105 -8.33 -9.84 2.69
N THR A 106 -9.29 -10.09 1.81
CA THR A 106 -10.41 -11.00 2.09
C THR A 106 -10.40 -12.15 1.09
N ARG A 107 -10.36 -13.39 1.61
CA ARG A 107 -10.55 -14.60 0.82
C ARG A 107 -12.04 -14.98 0.82
N ALA A 108 -12.51 -15.48 -0.30
CA ALA A 108 -13.81 -16.13 -0.40
C ALA A 108 -13.76 -17.53 0.23
#